data_AF-A0A370DHT6-F1
#
_entry.id   AF-A0A370DHT6-F1
#
_cell.length_a   1.000
_cell.length_b   1.000
_cell.length_c   1.000
_cell.angle_alpha   90.00
_cell.angle_beta   90.00
_cell.angle_gamma   90.00
#
_symmetry.space_group_name_H-M   'P 1'
#
loop_
_entity.id
_entity.type
_entity.pdbx_description
1 polymer ?
#
loop_
_entity_poly.entity_id
_entity_poly.type
_entity_poly.pdbx_seq_one_letter_code
_entity_poly.pdbx_strand_id
1 'polypeptide(L)'
;MKTLTGITFLLLSMTAFAQNPYVINDPAMQKMMKEMQKYEMCMASIQQSKFIEIQLLQEKFEEEVSPLCASGNRDKAQKRAIKFGKEMSNHPVFKQINKCSKLVISELAKEELDNMDFDYETSDTHVCDEM
;
A
#
# COMPACT_ATOMS: atom_id res chain seq x y z
N MET A 1 -56.10 16.05 12.15
CA MET A 1 -54.99 16.74 11.46
C MET A 1 -54.16 17.52 12.47
N LYS A 2 -53.28 16.85 13.22
CA LYS A 2 -52.38 17.47 14.21
C LYS A 2 -51.12 16.59 14.38
N THR A 3 -50.34 16.43 13.32
CA THR A 3 -49.01 15.82 13.37
C THR A 3 -48.18 16.39 12.21
N LEU A 4 -47.81 17.67 12.29
CA LEU A 4 -46.89 18.28 11.31
C LEU A 4 -45.95 19.32 11.94
N THR A 5 -45.60 19.13 13.21
CA THR A 5 -44.74 20.05 13.97
C THR A 5 -43.74 19.26 14.80
N GLY A 6 -42.84 18.53 14.12
CA GLY A 6 -41.84 17.72 14.81
C GLY A 6 -40.63 17.31 13.98
N ILE A 7 -40.40 17.90 12.80
CA ILE A 7 -39.25 17.54 11.94
C ILE A 7 -38.50 18.81 11.49
N THR A 8 -38.34 19.78 12.39
CA THR A 8 -37.59 21.01 12.09
C THR A 8 -36.50 21.31 13.13
N PHE A 9 -36.18 20.35 14.01
CA PHE A 9 -35.24 20.55 15.12
C PHE A 9 -33.99 19.63 15.08
N LEU A 10 -33.69 18.99 13.93
CA LEU A 10 -32.57 18.04 13.82
C LEU A 10 -31.44 18.48 12.86
N LEU A 11 -31.33 19.78 12.56
CA LEU A 11 -30.34 20.32 11.61
C LEU A 11 -29.37 21.36 12.22
N LEU A 12 -29.17 21.38 13.55
CA LEU A 12 -28.35 22.40 14.21
C LEU A 12 -27.09 21.89 14.96
N SER A 13 -26.68 20.63 14.80
CA SER A 13 -25.50 20.11 15.49
C SER A 13 -24.19 20.15 14.69
N MET A 14 -24.15 20.77 13.50
CA MET A 14 -22.94 20.80 12.66
C MET A 14 -22.24 22.16 12.64
N THR A 15 -21.91 22.74 13.79
CA THR A 15 -20.99 23.88 13.83
C THR A 15 -20.11 23.85 15.07
N ALA A 16 -19.13 22.94 15.12
CA ALA A 16 -17.93 23.12 15.95
C ALA A 16 -16.83 22.07 15.65
N PHE A 17 -16.39 21.95 14.38
CA PHE A 17 -14.97 21.65 14.16
C PHE A 17 -14.30 23.01 13.93
N ALA A 18 -13.85 23.62 15.03
CA ALA A 18 -12.84 24.66 14.96
C ALA A 18 -11.55 24.01 14.43
N GLN A 19 -11.43 23.93 13.10
CA GLN A 19 -10.15 23.65 12.46
C GLN A 19 -9.24 24.82 12.78
N ASN A 20 -8.30 24.60 13.70
CA ASN A 20 -7.26 25.55 14.01
C ASN A 20 -6.51 25.90 12.70
N PRO A 21 -6.65 27.14 12.18
CA PRO A 21 -6.13 27.50 10.85
C PRO A 21 -4.60 27.53 10.78
N TYR A 22 -3.91 27.29 11.91
CA TYR A 22 -2.45 27.25 11.99
C TYR A 22 -1.80 26.04 11.34
N VAL A 23 -2.53 24.96 11.05
CA VAL A 23 -1.92 23.72 10.48
C VAL A 23 -1.80 23.75 8.95
N ILE A 24 -2.57 24.60 8.25
CA ILE A 24 -2.62 24.63 6.77
C ILE A 24 -1.54 25.53 6.14
N ASN A 25 -0.95 26.45 6.92
CA ASN A 25 0.04 27.41 6.43
C ASN A 25 1.50 26.96 6.57
N ASP A 26 1.74 25.72 7.03
CA ASP A 26 3.09 25.17 7.03
C ASP A 26 3.52 24.81 5.59
N PRO A 27 4.60 25.40 5.06
CA PRO A 27 5.14 25.05 3.74
C PRO A 27 5.46 23.56 3.58
N ALA A 28 5.83 22.87 4.66
CA ALA A 28 6.07 21.43 4.66
C ALA A 28 4.78 20.63 4.45
N MET A 29 3.68 21.03 5.09
CA MET A 29 2.37 20.40 4.89
C MET A 29 1.87 20.61 3.45
N GLN A 30 2.05 21.81 2.89
CA GLN A 30 1.69 22.08 1.49
C GLN A 30 2.52 21.27 0.50
N LYS A 31 3.81 21.05 0.77
CA LYS A 31 4.68 20.19 -0.03
C LYS A 31 4.18 18.74 0.02
N MET A 32 3.90 18.22 1.21
CA MET A 32 3.39 16.87 1.41
C MET A 32 2.05 16.65 0.70
N MET A 33 1.11 17.61 0.77
CA MET A 33 -0.16 17.53 0.04
C MET A 33 0.03 17.43 -1.47
N LYS A 34 0.96 18.22 -2.05
CA LYS A 34 1.28 18.15 -3.48
C LYS A 34 1.92 16.83 -3.88
N GLU A 35 2.79 16.28 -3.04
CA GLU A 35 3.41 14.97 -3.23
C GLU A 35 2.35 13.84 -3.18
N MET A 36 1.41 13.93 -2.24
CA MET A 36 0.29 12.99 -2.13
C MET A 36 -0.62 13.03 -3.37
N GLN A 37 -0.97 14.21 -3.87
CA GLN A 37 -1.75 14.35 -5.12
C GLN A 37 -1.02 13.71 -6.31
N LYS A 38 0.30 13.90 -6.41
CA LYS A 38 1.11 13.25 -7.46
C LYS A 38 1.11 11.73 -7.33
N TYR A 39 1.19 11.22 -6.11
CA TYR A 39 1.07 9.79 -5.84
C TYR A 39 -0.30 9.25 -6.25
N GLU A 40 -1.39 9.91 -5.87
CA GLU A 40 -2.75 9.50 -6.24
C GLU A 40 -2.93 9.46 -7.77
N MET A 41 -2.47 10.49 -8.48
CA MET A 41 -2.50 10.53 -9.94
C MET A 41 -1.63 9.43 -10.56
N CYS A 42 -0.45 9.15 -9.98
CA CYS A 42 0.43 8.08 -10.44
C CYS A 42 -0.23 6.71 -10.28
N MET A 43 -0.83 6.44 -9.11
CA MET A 43 -1.55 5.19 -8.85
C MET A 43 -2.79 5.04 -9.72
N ALA A 44 -3.54 6.12 -9.95
CA ALA A 44 -4.71 6.13 -10.84
C ALA A 44 -4.34 5.87 -12.32
N SER A 45 -3.09 6.12 -12.72
CA SER A 45 -2.61 5.80 -14.07
C SER A 45 -2.40 4.30 -14.30
N ILE A 46 -2.36 3.49 -13.22
CA ILE A 46 -2.24 2.04 -13.29
C ILE A 46 -3.62 1.47 -13.60
N GLN A 47 -3.75 0.79 -14.73
CA GLN A 47 -5.03 0.22 -15.17
C GLN A 47 -5.53 -0.81 -14.15
N GLN A 48 -6.84 -0.78 -13.85
CA GLN A 48 -7.45 -1.71 -12.89
C GLN A 48 -7.19 -3.19 -13.22
N SER A 49 -7.18 -3.55 -14.52
CA SER A 49 -6.86 -4.90 -15.00
C SER A 49 -5.47 -5.38 -14.59
N LYS A 50 -4.52 -4.46 -14.39
CA LYS A 50 -3.17 -4.79 -13.93
C LYS A 50 -3.13 -5.18 -12.46
N PHE A 51 -4.04 -4.66 -11.63
CA PHE A 51 -4.17 -5.14 -10.26
C PHE A 51 -4.74 -6.56 -10.21
N ILE A 52 -5.67 -6.90 -11.11
CA ILE A 52 -6.19 -8.28 -11.24
C ILE A 52 -5.08 -9.24 -11.66
N GLU A 53 -4.22 -8.83 -12.60
CA GLU A 53 -3.05 -9.62 -13.00
C GLU A 53 -2.12 -9.91 -11.81
N ILE A 54 -1.84 -8.90 -10.97
CA ILE A 54 -1.05 -9.09 -9.75
C ILE A 54 -1.75 -10.02 -8.76
N GLN A 55 -3.05 -9.87 -8.57
CA GLN A 55 -3.82 -10.72 -7.66
C GLN A 55 -3.74 -12.19 -8.08
N LEU A 56 -3.91 -12.49 -9.36
CA LEU A 56 -3.80 -13.86 -9.88
C LEU A 56 -2.40 -14.44 -9.70
N LEU A 57 -1.35 -13.62 -9.82
CA LEU A 57 0.03 -14.04 -9.54
C LEU A 57 0.22 -14.37 -8.06
N GLN A 58 -0.38 -13.60 -7.16
CA GLN A 58 -0.35 -13.84 -5.73
C GLN A 58 -1.10 -15.12 -5.35
N GLU A 59 -2.32 -15.31 -5.87
CA GLU A 59 -3.12 -16.53 -5.62
C GLU A 59 -2.35 -17.78 -6.06
N LYS A 60 -1.76 -17.75 -7.26
CA LYS A 60 -0.92 -18.85 -7.74
C LYS A 60 0.30 -19.10 -6.84
N PHE A 61 0.94 -18.04 -6.34
CA PHE A 61 2.07 -18.18 -5.42
C PHE A 61 1.65 -18.86 -4.11
N GLU A 62 0.51 -18.48 -3.56
CA GLU A 62 -0.06 -19.07 -2.34
C GLU A 62 -0.38 -20.56 -2.55
N GLU A 63 -1.00 -20.92 -3.68
CA GLU A 63 -1.26 -22.32 -4.06
C GLU A 63 0.03 -23.16 -4.16
N GLU A 64 1.13 -22.56 -4.60
CA GLU A 64 2.42 -23.24 -4.71
C GLU A 64 3.15 -23.37 -3.35
N VAL A 65 3.00 -22.39 -2.46
CA VAL A 65 3.77 -22.30 -1.20
C VAL A 65 3.04 -22.89 0.00
N SER A 66 1.72 -22.71 0.10
CA SER A 66 0.93 -23.22 1.23
C SER A 66 1.11 -24.74 1.43
N PRO A 67 1.07 -25.60 0.39
CA PRO A 67 1.31 -27.04 0.56
C PRO A 67 2.74 -27.36 1.00
N LEU A 68 3.73 -26.56 0.58
CA LEU A 68 5.12 -26.73 1.01
C LEU A 68 5.25 -26.42 2.50
N CYS A 69 4.60 -25.37 2.98
CA CYS A 69 4.57 -25.02 4.40
C CYS A 69 3.82 -26.07 5.23
N ALA A 70 2.64 -26.50 4.79
CA ALA A 70 1.84 -27.51 5.47
C ALA A 70 2.54 -28.88 5.59
N SER A 71 3.40 -29.22 4.62
CA SER A 71 4.20 -30.45 4.62
C SER A 71 5.55 -30.32 5.33
N GLY A 72 5.84 -29.17 5.96
CA GLY A 72 7.10 -28.91 6.67
C GLY A 72 8.29 -28.64 5.75
N ASN A 73 8.09 -28.51 4.43
CA ASN A 73 9.12 -28.20 3.44
C ASN A 73 9.50 -26.71 3.45
N ARG A 74 9.88 -26.18 4.61
CA ARG A 74 10.17 -24.77 4.88
C ARG A 74 11.19 -24.17 3.91
N ASP A 75 12.36 -24.80 3.76
CA ASP A 75 13.40 -24.29 2.84
C ASP A 75 12.94 -24.19 1.38
N LYS A 76 12.11 -25.13 0.91
CA LYS A 76 11.57 -25.08 -0.45
C LYS A 76 10.56 -23.95 -0.61
N ALA A 77 9.71 -23.75 0.41
CA ALA A 77 8.80 -22.62 0.47
C ALA A 77 9.57 -21.29 0.44
N GLN A 78 10.61 -21.12 1.26
CA GLN A 78 11.43 -19.91 1.29
C GLN A 78 12.11 -19.65 -0.05
N LYS A 79 12.72 -20.68 -0.66
CA LYS A 79 13.34 -20.54 -2.00
C LYS A 79 12.33 -20.10 -3.06
N ARG A 80 11.10 -20.63 -2.99
CA ARG A 80 10.03 -20.22 -3.90
C ARG A 80 9.60 -18.77 -3.65
N ALA A 81 9.49 -18.35 -2.39
CA ALA A 81 9.19 -16.99 -1.98
C ALA A 81 10.26 -15.98 -2.45
N ILE A 82 11.54 -16.28 -2.24
CA ILE A 82 12.66 -15.47 -2.76
C ILE A 82 12.54 -15.32 -4.27
N LYS A 83 12.30 -16.42 -4.99
CA LYS A 83 12.14 -16.40 -6.45
C LYS A 83 10.93 -15.55 -6.87
N PHE A 84 9.81 -15.69 -6.18
CA PHE A 84 8.61 -14.89 -6.44
C PHE A 84 8.87 -13.40 -6.20
N GLY A 85 9.53 -13.03 -5.10
CA GLY A 85 9.93 -11.64 -4.84
C GLY A 85 10.80 -11.05 -5.97
N LYS A 86 11.74 -11.84 -6.50
CA LYS A 86 12.56 -11.47 -7.67
C LYS A 86 11.72 -11.34 -8.96
N GLU A 87 10.71 -12.18 -9.16
CA GLU A 87 9.78 -12.08 -10.29
C GLU A 87 8.92 -10.80 -10.18
N MET A 88 8.35 -10.53 -9.01
CA MET A 88 7.50 -9.37 -8.75
C MET A 88 8.27 -8.05 -8.81
N SER A 89 9.47 -7.97 -8.21
CA SER A 89 10.32 -6.77 -8.31
C SER A 89 10.70 -6.42 -9.76
N ASN A 90 10.78 -7.42 -10.63
CA ASN A 90 11.02 -7.23 -12.05
C ASN A 90 9.76 -6.94 -12.88
N HIS A 91 8.57 -7.18 -12.32
CA HIS A 91 7.29 -7.02 -13.00
C HIS A 91 7.00 -5.54 -13.32
N PRO A 92 6.54 -5.20 -14.55
CA PRO A 92 6.34 -3.81 -14.95
C PRO A 92 5.38 -3.02 -14.05
N VAL A 93 4.31 -3.66 -13.59
CA VAL A 93 3.30 -3.05 -12.71
C VAL A 93 3.91 -2.72 -11.35
N PHE A 94 4.71 -3.64 -10.77
CA PHE A 94 5.41 -3.39 -9.51
C PHE A 94 6.47 -2.30 -9.64
N LYS A 95 7.20 -2.26 -10.76
CA LYS A 95 8.12 -1.15 -11.05
C LYS A 95 7.39 0.19 -11.11
N GLN A 96 6.19 0.22 -11.67
CA GLN A 96 5.37 1.43 -11.71
C GLN A 96 4.86 1.82 -10.32
N ILE A 97 4.36 0.87 -9.53
CA ILE A 97 3.95 1.09 -8.14
C ILE A 97 5.14 1.65 -7.33
N ASN A 98 6.32 1.04 -7.42
CA ASN A 98 7.52 1.50 -6.73
C ASN A 98 7.89 2.94 -7.14
N LYS A 99 7.83 3.26 -8.44
CA LYS A 99 8.03 4.64 -8.91
C LYS A 99 7.00 5.61 -8.31
N CYS A 100 5.73 5.22 -8.20
CA CYS A 100 4.71 6.03 -7.56
C CYS A 100 5.01 6.23 -6.08
N SER A 101 5.36 5.17 -5.34
CA SER A 101 5.67 5.23 -3.91
C SER A 101 6.82 6.20 -3.59
N LYS A 102 7.84 6.27 -4.45
CA LYS A 102 8.94 7.24 -4.31
C LYS A 102 8.48 8.71 -4.36
N LEU A 103 7.25 9.02 -4.77
CA LEU A 103 6.75 10.40 -4.78
C LEU A 103 6.39 10.93 -3.39
N VAL A 104 6.05 10.06 -2.45
CA VAL A 104 5.57 10.42 -1.09
C VAL A 104 6.56 10.06 0.01
N ILE A 105 7.66 9.42 -0.36
CA ILE A 105 8.70 9.02 0.59
C ILE A 105 9.69 10.17 0.75
N SER A 106 10.05 10.44 2.01
CA SER A 106 11.02 11.48 2.36
C SER A 106 12.37 11.21 1.68
N GLU A 107 13.18 12.26 1.49
CA GLU A 107 14.51 12.11 0.88
C GLU A 107 15.42 11.15 1.67
N LEU A 108 15.30 11.12 2.99
CA LEU A 108 15.97 10.15 3.87
C LEU A 108 15.55 8.70 3.57
N ALA A 109 14.25 8.45 3.45
CA ALA A 109 13.75 7.11 3.18
C ALA A 109 13.88 6.69 1.70
N LYS A 110 14.07 7.63 0.78
CA LYS A 110 14.41 7.34 -0.62
C LYS A 110 15.80 6.71 -0.74
N GLU A 111 16.78 7.25 -0.02
CA GLU A 111 18.13 6.69 0.00
C GLU A 111 18.14 5.30 0.64
N GLU A 112 17.37 5.08 1.71
CA GLU A 112 17.18 3.74 2.26
C GLU A 112 16.53 2.79 1.25
N LEU A 113 15.48 3.20 0.53
CA LEU A 113 14.80 2.35 -0.47
C LEU A 113 15.63 2.10 -1.73
N ASP A 114 16.43 3.05 -2.16
CA ASP A 114 17.34 2.88 -3.31
C ASP A 114 18.51 1.97 -2.95
N ASN A 115 18.92 1.95 -1.68
CA ASN A 115 19.93 1.03 -1.13
C ASN A 115 19.32 -0.23 -0.49
N MET A 116 17.99 -0.37 -0.48
CA MET A 116 17.30 -1.55 0.04
C MET A 116 17.44 -2.66 -0.98
N ASP A 117 18.59 -3.32 -0.94
CA ASP A 117 18.68 -4.66 -1.48
C ASP A 117 17.71 -5.49 -0.64
N PHE A 118 16.62 -5.95 -1.25
CA PHE A 118 15.74 -6.90 -0.58
C PHE A 118 16.56 -8.17 -0.41
N ASP A 119 17.30 -8.25 0.69
CA ASP A 119 18.02 -9.44 1.08
C ASP A 119 17.00 -10.45 1.60
N TYR A 120 16.35 -11.10 0.63
CA TYR A 120 15.40 -12.17 0.88
C TYR A 120 16.07 -13.41 1.52
N GLU A 121 17.41 -13.44 1.59
CA GLU A 121 18.19 -14.56 2.14
C GLU A 121 18.55 -14.36 3.62
N THR A 122 18.63 -13.12 4.13
CA THR A 122 18.94 -12.82 5.55
C THR A 122 17.75 -12.42 6.41
N SER A 123 16.52 -12.51 5.90
CA SER A 123 15.32 -12.27 6.69
C SER A 123 15.17 -13.33 7.78
N ASP A 124 15.16 -12.91 9.06
CA ASP A 124 14.84 -13.78 10.21
C ASP A 124 13.38 -14.29 10.15
N THR A 125 12.54 -13.68 9.32
CA THR A 125 11.16 -14.09 9.08
C THR A 125 11.10 -15.07 7.90
N HIS A 126 10.45 -16.21 8.11
CA HIS A 126 10.31 -17.26 7.11
C HIS A 126 8.89 -17.23 6.52
N VAL A 127 8.75 -17.46 5.21
CA VAL A 127 7.44 -17.34 4.51
C VAL A 127 6.31 -18.17 5.15
N CYS A 128 6.63 -19.36 5.66
CA CYS A 128 5.66 -20.23 6.31
C CYS A 128 5.14 -19.74 7.68
N ASP A 129 5.71 -18.69 8.25
CA ASP A 129 5.24 -18.13 9.53
C ASP A 129 4.08 -17.14 9.33
N GLU A 130 3.81 -16.76 8.08
CA GLU A 130 2.72 -15.86 7.69
C GLU A 130 1.66 -16.54 6.79
N MET A 131 1.70 -17.87 6.70
CA MET A 131 0.80 -18.70 5.86
C MET A 131 -0.28 -19.41 6.69
#